data_AF-A0A8T7HEL2-F1
#
_entry.id   AF-A0A8T7HEL2-F1
#
_cell.length_a   1.000
_cell.length_b   1.000
_cell.length_c   1.000
_cell.angle_alpha   90.00
_cell.angle_beta   90.00
_cell.angle_gamma   90.00
#
_symmetry.space_group_name_H-M   'P 1'
#
loop_
_entity.id
_entity.type
_entity.pdbx_description
1 polymer ?
#
loop_
_entity_poly.entity_id
_entity_poly.type
_entity_poly.pdbx_seq_one_letter_code
_entity_poly.pdbx_strand_id
1 'polypeptide(L)'
;MADKELVDYIKKTKKMGFDIDKIKSRLIEAGHPNHEIHNAVKAADTKTNLKVFLLIFFIAIAGVFSIGMLYKLVNNMQEFSNPSESISASVVAETNRCASLENPEAVDLCFYNFAKDTKDPKTCYRIEEEQIRDFCLFLLADAEVDCSKILIQDLKEKCENS
;
A
#
# COMPACT_ATOMS: atom_id res chain seq x y z
N MET A 1 23.33 -20.65 -46.49
CA MET A 1 23.53 -20.85 -45.03
C MET A 1 24.98 -20.49 -44.73
N ALA A 2 25.25 -19.80 -43.61
CA ALA A 2 26.63 -19.49 -43.23
C ALA A 2 27.35 -20.76 -42.75
N ASP A 3 28.66 -20.85 -43.01
CA ASP A 3 29.49 -21.92 -42.48
C ASP A 3 29.44 -21.92 -40.94
N LYS A 4 29.07 -23.05 -40.37
CA LYS A 4 28.90 -23.22 -38.92
C LYS A 4 30.23 -23.01 -38.19
N GLU A 5 31.35 -23.42 -38.78
CA GLU A 5 32.67 -23.27 -38.16
C GLU A 5 33.07 -21.80 -38.04
N LEU A 6 32.81 -21.02 -39.09
CA LEU A 6 33.07 -19.58 -39.10
C LEU A 6 32.22 -18.84 -38.07
N VAL A 7 30.94 -19.20 -37.98
CA VAL A 7 30.01 -18.65 -36.98
C VAL A 7 30.47 -18.96 -35.55
N ASP A 8 30.90 -20.21 -35.29
CA ASP A 8 31.33 -20.62 -33.96
C ASP A 8 32.67 -19.98 -33.57
N TYR A 9 33.59 -19.81 -34.53
CA TYR A 9 34.82 -19.04 -34.34
C TYR A 9 34.52 -17.58 -33.97
N ILE A 10 33.64 -16.90 -34.72
CA ILE A 10 33.27 -15.50 -34.45
C ILE A 10 32.65 -15.39 -33.05
N LYS A 11 31.73 -16.28 -32.68
CA LYS A 11 31.14 -16.30 -31.33
C LYS A 11 32.17 -16.49 -30.23
N LYS A 12 33.10 -17.43 -30.41
CA LYS A 12 34.15 -17.73 -29.43
C LYS A 12 35.06 -16.51 -29.24
N THR A 13 35.49 -15.90 -30.35
CA THR A 13 36.42 -14.76 -30.33
C THR A 13 35.73 -13.50 -29.78
N LYS A 14 34.45 -13.28 -30.10
CA LYS A 14 33.63 -12.21 -29.49
C LYS A 14 33.49 -12.37 -27.98
N LYS A 15 33.28 -13.60 -27.48
CA LYS A 15 33.23 -13.88 -26.03
C LYS A 15 34.56 -13.61 -25.31
N MET A 16 35.68 -13.64 -26.03
CA MET A 16 36.99 -13.25 -25.50
C MET A 16 37.22 -11.73 -25.51
N GLY A 17 36.24 -10.93 -25.96
CA GLY A 17 36.30 -9.47 -25.95
C GLY A 17 36.96 -8.85 -27.19
N PHE A 18 37.18 -9.61 -28.25
CA PHE A 18 37.68 -9.05 -29.51
C PHE A 18 36.60 -8.27 -30.24
N ASP A 19 37.00 -7.12 -30.77
CA ASP A 19 36.16 -6.30 -31.65
C ASP A 19 35.83 -7.01 -32.97
N ILE A 20 34.61 -6.80 -33.47
CA ILE A 20 34.11 -7.48 -34.68
C ILE A 20 34.91 -7.10 -35.91
N ASP A 21 35.37 -5.85 -36.04
CA ASP A 21 36.12 -5.43 -37.22
C ASP A 21 37.51 -6.05 -37.23
N LYS A 22 38.14 -6.22 -36.05
CA LYS A 22 39.39 -6.97 -35.92
C LYS A 22 39.24 -8.46 -36.27
N ILE A 23 38.10 -9.06 -35.94
CA ILE A 23 37.78 -10.44 -36.33
C ILE A 23 37.61 -10.54 -37.86
N LYS A 24 36.89 -9.58 -38.50
CA LYS A 24 36.74 -9.54 -39.96
C LYS A 24 38.09 -9.42 -40.66
N SER A 25 38.96 -8.50 -40.23
CA SER A 25 40.29 -8.32 -40.82
C SER A 25 41.11 -9.60 -40.80
N ARG A 26 41.13 -10.32 -39.67
CA ARG A 26 41.85 -11.60 -39.56
C ARG A 26 41.28 -12.69 -40.46
N LEU A 27 39.96 -12.74 -40.64
CA LEU A 27 39.32 -13.71 -41.52
C LEU A 27 39.61 -13.40 -43.00
N ILE A 28 39.66 -12.11 -43.37
CA ILE A 28 40.07 -11.68 -44.72
C ILE A 28 41.54 -12.05 -44.96
N GLU A 29 42.43 -11.78 -44.00
CA GLU A 29 43.85 -12.16 -44.07
C GLU A 29 44.05 -13.69 -44.19
N ALA A 30 43.15 -14.48 -43.58
CA ALA A 30 43.13 -15.94 -43.68
C ALA A 30 42.52 -16.46 -45.01
N GLY A 31 42.09 -15.58 -45.91
CA GLY A 31 41.58 -15.93 -47.23
C GLY A 31 40.07 -16.17 -47.31
N HIS A 32 39.30 -15.87 -46.26
CA HIS A 32 37.84 -15.98 -46.32
C HIS A 32 37.23 -14.83 -47.13
N PRO A 33 36.28 -15.11 -48.05
CA PRO A 33 35.66 -14.09 -48.86
C PRO A 33 34.70 -13.22 -48.02
N ASN A 34 34.68 -11.92 -48.30
CA ASN A 34 33.98 -10.93 -47.48
C ASN A 34 32.47 -11.23 -47.29
N HIS A 35 31.82 -11.80 -48.30
CA HIS A 35 30.39 -12.14 -48.24
C HIS A 35 30.08 -13.28 -47.25
N GLU A 36 30.97 -14.27 -47.10
CA GLU A 36 30.83 -15.35 -46.11
C GLU A 36 31.01 -14.81 -44.70
N ILE A 37 32.01 -13.94 -44.51
CA ILE A 37 32.26 -13.27 -43.23
C ILE A 37 31.04 -12.46 -42.81
N HIS A 38 30.45 -11.67 -43.72
CA HIS A 38 29.27 -10.87 -43.41
C HIS A 38 28.09 -11.74 -42.96
N ASN A 39 27.81 -12.83 -43.69
CA ASN A 39 26.74 -13.77 -43.36
C ASN A 39 26.98 -14.46 -42.01
N ALA A 40 28.22 -14.83 -41.72
CA ALA A 40 28.59 -15.46 -40.46
C ALA A 40 28.53 -14.50 -39.26
N VAL A 41 28.95 -13.25 -39.42
CA VAL A 41 28.80 -12.19 -38.39
C VAL A 41 27.31 -11.96 -38.09
N LYS A 42 26.48 -11.81 -39.12
CA LYS A 42 25.03 -11.65 -38.95
C LYS A 42 24.40 -12.84 -38.23
N ALA A 43 24.81 -14.07 -38.57
CA ALA A 43 24.36 -15.29 -37.90
C ALA A 43 24.91 -15.44 -36.47
N ALA A 44 26.05 -14.84 -36.16
CA ALA A 44 26.63 -14.85 -34.82
C ALA A 44 25.90 -13.90 -33.86
N ASP A 45 25.37 -12.77 -34.35
CA ASP A 45 24.71 -11.75 -33.53
C ASP A 45 23.26 -12.07 -33.12
N THR A 46 22.56 -12.91 -33.89
CA THR A 46 21.12 -13.14 -33.69
C THR A 46 20.74 -13.86 -32.39
N LYS A 47 21.68 -14.47 -31.65
CA LYS A 47 21.36 -15.35 -30.51
C LYS A 47 21.47 -14.70 -29.14
N THR A 48 22.08 -13.52 -29.02
CA THR A 48 22.43 -12.96 -27.70
C THR A 48 21.27 -12.20 -27.03
N ASN A 49 20.33 -11.66 -27.80
CA ASN A 49 19.22 -10.86 -27.25
C ASN A 49 18.06 -11.68 -26.69
N LEU A 50 17.93 -12.97 -27.02
CA LEU A 50 16.77 -13.76 -26.58
C LEU A 50 16.76 -14.01 -25.06
N LYS A 51 17.93 -14.25 -24.45
CA LYS A 51 18.02 -14.47 -23.00
C LYS A 51 17.75 -13.20 -22.21
N VAL A 52 18.29 -12.07 -22.66
CA VAL A 52 18.05 -10.76 -22.03
C VAL A 52 16.59 -10.37 -22.16
N PHE A 53 15.99 -10.58 -23.34
CA PHE A 53 14.57 -10.32 -23.56
C PHE A 53 13.66 -11.18 -22.68
N LEU A 54 13.95 -12.48 -22.55
CA LEU A 54 13.22 -13.36 -21.63
C LEU A 54 13.33 -12.89 -20.18
N LEU A 55 14.53 -12.49 -19.73
CA LEU A 55 14.74 -12.01 -18.37
C LEU A 55 13.91 -10.74 -18.08
N ILE A 56 13.92 -9.77 -19.00
CA ILE A 56 13.10 -8.55 -18.90
C ILE A 56 11.60 -8.89 -18.86
N PHE A 57 11.15 -9.83 -19.70
CA PHE A 57 9.76 -10.26 -19.75
C PHE A 57 9.30 -10.89 -18.43
N PHE A 58 10.11 -11.74 -17.81
CA PHE A 58 9.79 -12.33 -16.50
C PHE A 58 9.70 -11.28 -15.38
N ILE A 59 10.60 -10.28 -15.37
CA ILE A 59 10.55 -9.18 -14.39
C ILE A 59 9.27 -8.36 -14.56
N ALA A 60 8.89 -8.04 -15.80
CA ALA A 60 7.67 -7.27 -16.09
C ALA A 60 6.41 -8.02 -15.62
N ILE A 61 6.32 -9.33 -15.88
CA ILE A 61 5.21 -10.17 -15.41
C ILE A 61 5.16 -10.18 -13.88
N ALA A 62 6.29 -10.44 -13.21
CA ALA A 62 6.34 -10.48 -11.75
C ALA A 62 5.84 -9.17 -11.12
N GLY A 63 6.25 -8.02 -11.67
CA GLY A 63 5.81 -6.70 -11.19
C GLY A 63 4.29 -6.49 -11.29
N VAL A 64 3.67 -6.89 -12.40
CA VAL A 64 2.20 -6.76 -12.59
C VAL A 64 1.44 -7.68 -11.62
N PHE A 65 1.92 -8.90 -11.39
CA PHE A 65 1.31 -9.83 -10.43
C PHE A 65 1.38 -9.30 -9.00
N SER A 66 2.50 -8.70 -8.58
CA SER A 66 2.63 -8.10 -7.25
C SER A 66 1.62 -6.97 -7.01
N ILE A 67 1.42 -6.10 -8.00
CA ILE A 67 0.45 -4.98 -7.90
C ILE A 67 -0.98 -5.51 -7.81
N GLY A 68 -1.34 -6.50 -8.64
CA GLY A 68 -2.68 -7.11 -8.61
C GLY A 68 -3.02 -7.80 -7.28
N MET A 69 -2.03 -8.46 -6.67
CA MET A 69 -2.20 -9.10 -5.36
C MET A 69 -2.42 -8.06 -4.25
N LEU A 70 -1.65 -6.96 -4.25
CA LEU A 70 -1.86 -5.85 -3.32
C LEU A 70 -3.24 -5.21 -3.49
N TYR A 71 -3.70 -5.02 -4.73
CA TYR A 71 -5.03 -4.44 -5.00
C TYR A 71 -6.16 -5.33 -4.42
N LYS A 72 -6.04 -6.66 -4.51
CA LYS A 72 -6.99 -7.57 -3.87
C LYS A 72 -6.94 -7.51 -2.34
N LEU A 73 -5.75 -7.38 -1.75
CA LEU A 73 -5.63 -7.27 -0.29
C LEU A 73 -6.24 -5.97 0.24
N VAL A 74 -6.05 -4.85 -0.46
CA VAL A 74 -6.63 -3.56 -0.09
C VAL A 74 -8.17 -3.62 -0.16
N ASN A 75 -8.72 -4.14 -1.25
CA ASN A 75 -10.18 -4.23 -1.41
C ASN A 75 -10.83 -5.16 -0.37
N ASN A 76 -10.14 -6.20 0.07
CA ASN A 76 -10.64 -7.10 1.10
C ASN A 76 -10.62 -6.49 2.52
N MET A 77 -9.88 -5.40 2.74
CA MET A 77 -9.90 -4.66 4.01
C MET A 77 -11.02 -3.61 4.07
N GLN A 78 -11.59 -3.22 2.93
CA GLN A 78 -12.64 -2.20 2.87
C GLN A 78 -14.01 -2.72 3.34
N GLU A 79 -14.17 -4.03 3.53
CA GLU A 79 -15.42 -4.61 4.01
C GLU A 79 -15.62 -4.48 5.53
N PHE A 80 -14.60 -4.03 6.28
CA PHE A 80 -14.70 -3.78 7.73
C PHE A 80 -15.10 -2.34 8.10
N SER A 81 -15.27 -1.43 7.14
CA SER A 81 -15.51 0.00 7.46
C SER A 81 -16.99 0.41 7.53
N ASN A 82 -17.95 -0.52 7.56
CA ASN A 82 -19.36 -0.19 7.85
C ASN A 82 -19.93 -0.96 9.06
N PRO A 83 -19.44 -0.69 10.29
CA PRO A 83 -20.08 -1.19 11.50
C PRO A 83 -21.34 -0.39 11.90
N SER A 84 -21.80 0.57 11.08
CA SER A 84 -22.87 1.51 11.46
C SER A 84 -24.28 0.91 11.54
N GLU A 85 -24.55 -0.25 10.95
CA GLU A 85 -25.93 -0.78 10.89
C GLU A 85 -26.29 -1.75 12.02
N SER A 86 -25.35 -2.51 12.58
CA SER A 86 -25.62 -3.48 13.66
C SER A 86 -25.43 -2.91 15.07
N ILE A 87 -24.74 -1.78 15.21
CA ILE A 87 -24.48 -1.14 16.52
C ILE A 87 -25.73 -0.43 17.07
N SER A 88 -26.68 -0.04 16.22
CA SER A 88 -27.84 0.77 16.62
C SER A 88 -28.75 0.10 17.65
N ALA A 89 -28.95 -1.22 17.58
CA ALA A 89 -29.83 -1.93 18.51
C ALA A 89 -29.21 -2.11 19.91
N SER A 90 -27.91 -2.42 19.99
CA SER A 90 -27.22 -2.60 21.27
C SER A 90 -27.04 -1.28 22.02
N VAL A 91 -26.74 -0.20 21.29
CA VAL A 91 -26.59 1.15 21.87
C VAL A 91 -27.90 1.67 22.48
N VAL A 92 -29.03 1.40 21.83
CA VAL A 92 -30.35 1.79 22.37
C VAL A 92 -30.67 1.02 23.66
N ALA A 93 -30.34 -0.27 23.72
CA ALA A 93 -30.57 -1.07 24.92
C ALA A 93 -29.76 -0.54 26.13
N GLU A 94 -28.49 -0.19 25.93
CA GLU A 94 -27.62 0.28 27.02
C GLU A 94 -27.92 1.70 27.47
N THR A 95 -28.24 2.62 26.54
CA THR A 95 -28.63 3.99 26.92
C THR A 95 -29.92 4.03 27.75
N ASN A 96 -30.86 3.10 27.51
CA ASN A 96 -32.05 2.96 28.34
C ASN A 96 -31.74 2.43 29.74
N ARG A 97 -30.67 1.64 29.92
CA ARG A 97 -30.24 1.18 31.25
C ARG A 97 -29.74 2.33 32.10
N CYS A 98 -28.93 3.23 31.55
CA CYS A 98 -28.47 4.42 32.28
C CYS A 98 -29.62 5.32 32.72
N ALA A 99 -30.62 5.53 31.86
CA ALA A 99 -31.79 6.37 32.16
C ALA A 99 -32.72 5.79 33.25
N SER A 100 -32.62 4.49 33.55
CA SER A 100 -33.46 3.82 34.56
C SER A 100 -32.93 3.90 35.98
N LEU A 101 -31.75 4.51 36.20
CA LEU A 101 -31.14 4.64 37.52
C LEU A 101 -31.85 5.73 38.34
N GLU A 102 -32.08 5.47 39.63
CA GLU A 102 -32.76 6.41 40.53
C GLU A 102 -31.87 7.57 40.99
N ASN A 103 -30.55 7.38 41.03
CA ASN A 103 -29.59 8.40 41.47
C ASN A 103 -29.08 9.20 40.26
N PRO A 104 -29.29 10.53 40.19
CA PRO A 104 -28.85 11.36 39.08
C PRO A 104 -27.32 11.31 38.85
N GLU A 105 -26.52 11.24 39.92
CA GLU A 105 -25.07 11.12 39.79
C GLU A 105 -24.66 9.79 39.14
N ALA A 106 -25.42 8.72 39.41
CA ALA A 106 -25.20 7.42 38.80
C ALA A 106 -25.62 7.40 37.31
N VAL A 107 -26.66 8.16 36.94
CA VAL A 107 -27.08 8.35 35.55
C VAL A 107 -25.96 9.01 34.75
N ASP A 108 -25.42 10.12 35.26
CA ASP A 108 -24.35 10.88 34.62
C ASP A 108 -23.06 10.05 34.45
N LEU A 109 -22.66 9.34 35.50
CA LEU A 109 -21.50 8.46 35.45
C LEU A 109 -21.70 7.27 34.49
N CYS A 110 -22.93 6.76 34.36
CA CYS A 110 -23.26 5.71 33.42
C CYS A 110 -23.11 6.20 31.97
N PHE A 111 -23.67 7.36 31.63
CA PHE A 111 -23.51 7.97 30.31
C PHE A 111 -22.05 8.31 30.01
N TYR A 112 -21.29 8.80 30.98
CA TYR A 112 -19.86 9.05 30.84
C TYR A 112 -19.07 7.79 30.44
N ASN A 113 -19.26 6.68 31.17
CA ASN A 113 -18.55 5.43 30.87
C ASN A 113 -18.99 4.86 29.50
N PHE A 114 -20.28 4.93 29.20
CA PHE A 114 -20.81 4.49 27.91
C PHE A 114 -20.20 5.30 26.74
N ALA A 115 -20.14 6.63 26.87
CA ALA A 115 -19.52 7.50 25.87
C ALA A 115 -18.02 7.15 25.68
N LYS A 116 -17.32 6.89 26.78
CA LYS A 116 -15.90 6.51 26.77
C LYS A 116 -15.64 5.18 26.06
N ASP A 117 -16.50 4.19 26.29
CA ASP A 117 -16.36 2.84 25.73
C ASP A 117 -16.75 2.79 24.25
N THR A 118 -17.81 3.52 23.88
CA THR A 118 -18.30 3.58 22.49
C THR A 118 -17.60 4.63 21.64
N LYS A 119 -16.84 5.54 22.27
CA LYS A 119 -16.26 6.73 21.63
C LYS A 119 -17.31 7.62 20.95
N ASP A 120 -18.55 7.60 21.42
CA ASP A 120 -19.63 8.43 20.88
C ASP A 120 -19.81 9.72 21.69
N PRO A 121 -19.35 10.88 21.18
CA PRO A 121 -19.49 12.15 21.89
C PRO A 121 -20.95 12.60 22.03
N LYS A 122 -21.89 12.04 21.25
CA LYS A 122 -23.32 12.36 21.39
C LYS A 122 -23.87 11.93 22.74
N THR A 123 -23.31 10.87 23.32
CA THR A 123 -23.70 10.38 24.63
C THR A 123 -23.33 11.39 25.73
N CYS A 124 -22.20 12.09 25.62
CA CYS A 124 -21.80 13.09 26.61
C CYS A 124 -22.86 14.21 26.80
N TYR A 125 -23.62 14.57 25.76
CA TYR A 125 -24.67 15.60 25.89
C TYR A 125 -25.90 15.13 26.69
N ARG A 126 -25.98 13.86 27.06
CA ARG A 126 -27.04 13.34 27.95
C ARG A 126 -26.69 13.51 29.43
N ILE A 127 -25.46 13.92 29.74
CA ILE A 127 -24.99 14.16 31.10
C ILE A 127 -25.51 15.54 31.56
N GLU A 128 -26.20 15.56 32.70
CA GLU A 128 -26.81 16.75 33.26
C GLU A 128 -25.74 17.64 33.94
N GLU A 129 -24.90 17.04 34.78
CA GLU A 129 -23.81 17.75 35.47
C GLU A 129 -22.77 18.29 34.48
N GLU A 130 -22.65 19.62 34.42
CA GLU A 130 -21.84 20.33 33.44
C GLU A 130 -20.36 19.94 33.50
N GLN A 131 -19.82 19.76 34.71
CA GLN A 131 -18.42 19.39 34.90
C GLN A 131 -18.11 18.00 34.33
N ILE A 132 -19.01 17.04 34.51
CA ILE A 132 -18.85 15.68 34.00
C ILE A 132 -19.02 15.66 32.48
N ARG A 133 -20.00 16.41 31.96
CA ARG A 133 -20.23 16.56 30.52
C ARG A 133 -19.01 17.13 29.80
N ASP A 134 -18.46 18.22 30.30
CA ASP A 134 -17.31 18.88 29.70
C ASP A 134 -16.06 17.99 29.73
N PHE A 135 -15.85 17.27 30.84
CA PHE A 135 -14.78 16.30 30.94
C PHE A 135 -14.95 15.12 29.97
N CYS A 136 -16.19 14.63 29.80
CA CYS A 136 -16.54 13.61 28.81
C CYS A 136 -16.19 14.06 27.38
N LEU A 137 -16.61 15.27 27.00
CA LEU A 137 -16.33 15.85 25.68
C LEU A 137 -14.82 16.03 25.46
N PHE A 138 -14.10 16.53 26.46
CA PHE A 138 -12.64 16.68 26.41
C PHE A 138 -11.93 15.34 26.18
N LEU A 139 -12.31 14.28 26.88
CA LEU A 139 -11.70 12.95 26.69
C LEU A 139 -11.96 12.32 25.32
N LEU A 140 -12.98 12.78 24.62
CA LEU A 140 -13.33 12.32 23.28
C LEU A 140 -12.91 13.31 22.19
N ALA A 141 -12.13 14.35 22.50
CA ALA A 141 -11.70 15.38 21.55
C ALA A 141 -11.06 14.82 20.26
N ASP A 142 -10.33 13.70 20.37
CA ASP A 142 -9.73 12.98 19.23
C ASP A 142 -10.77 12.42 18.23
N ALA A 143 -12.06 12.39 18.59
CA ALA A 143 -13.17 11.83 17.81
C ALA A 143 -14.00 12.90 17.07
N GLU A 144 -13.36 13.97 16.57
CA GLU A 144 -14.01 15.10 15.89
C GLU A 144 -15.03 15.86 16.75
N VAL A 145 -14.70 16.11 18.02
CA VAL A 145 -15.60 16.87 18.91
C VAL A 145 -15.45 18.37 18.67
N ASP A 146 -16.58 19.07 18.64
CA ASP A 146 -16.64 20.53 18.58
C ASP A 146 -16.25 21.12 19.95
N CYS A 147 -14.96 21.46 20.12
CA CYS A 147 -14.40 22.05 21.34
C CYS A 147 -15.13 23.34 21.78
N SER A 148 -15.86 24.02 20.88
CA SER A 148 -16.62 25.22 21.23
C SER A 148 -17.73 24.97 22.24
N LYS A 149 -18.14 23.71 22.42
CA LYS A 149 -19.22 23.27 23.33
C LYS A 149 -18.74 22.96 24.75
N ILE A 150 -17.43 22.97 25.01
CA ILE A 150 -16.87 22.86 26.36
C ILE A 150 -16.97 24.23 27.02
N LEU A 151 -17.60 24.30 28.20
CA LEU A 151 -17.83 25.52 28.96
C LEU A 151 -16.66 25.83 29.93
N ILE A 152 -15.98 24.79 30.42
CA ILE A 152 -14.77 24.95 31.24
C ILE A 152 -13.61 25.45 30.36
N GLN A 153 -13.23 26.72 30.56
CA GLN A 153 -12.22 27.42 29.76
C GLN A 153 -10.89 26.66 29.67
N ASP A 154 -10.38 26.14 30.80
CA ASP A 154 -9.10 25.40 30.83
C ASP A 154 -9.14 24.11 29.99
N LEU A 155 -10.30 23.44 29.92
CA LEU A 155 -10.49 22.24 29.11
C LEU A 155 -10.67 22.58 27.63
N LYS A 156 -11.40 23.66 27.36
CA LYS A 156 -11.60 24.18 26.00
C LYS A 156 -10.28 24.56 25.35
N GLU A 157 -9.44 25.34 26.04
CA GLU A 157 -8.13 25.74 25.53
C GLU A 157 -7.23 24.52 25.27
N LYS A 158 -7.29 23.50 26.13
CA LYS A 158 -6.56 22.25 25.88
C LYS A 158 -7.11 21.49 24.68
N CYS A 159 -8.43 21.40 24.54
CA CYS A 159 -9.09 20.75 23.39
C CYS A 159 -8.68 21.42 22.06
N GLU A 160 -8.62 22.76 22.01
CA GLU A 160 -8.24 23.51 20.82
C GLU A 160 -6.76 23.38 20.44
N ASN A 161 -5.90 22.90 21.35
CA ASN A 161 -4.45 22.76 21.16
C ASN A 161 -3.96 21.31 21.02
N SER A 162 -4.85 20.32 21.14
CA SER A 162 -4.56 18.88 20.92
C SER A 162 -4.60 18.54 19.44
#